data_AF-A0AB38P6V1-F1
#
_entry.id   AF-A0AB38P6V1-F1
#
_cell.length_a   1.000
_cell.length_b   1.000
_cell.length_c   1.000
_cell.angle_alpha   90.00
_cell.angle_beta   90.00
_cell.angle_gamma   90.00
#
_symmetry.space_group_name_H-M   'P 1'
#
loop_
_entity.id
_entity.type
_entity.pdbx_description
1 polymer ?
#
loop_
_entity_poly.entity_id
_entity_poly.type
_entity_poly.pdbx_seq_one_letter_code
_entity_poly.pdbx_strand_id
1 'polypeptide(L)' 'MRDSTGLKFGPNPPPFHEIRSLASRLYEKERGEEFAQRLLGHKNLTMTQKYLDARGAEYVMV' A
#
# COMPACT_ATOMS: atom_id res chain seq x y z
N MET A 1 -4.31 -6.46 18.13
CA MET A 1 -5.26 -6.37 16.99
C MET A 1 -4.81 -7.19 15.77
N ARG A 2 -3.60 -7.02 15.21
CA ARG A 2 -3.14 -7.84 14.06
C ARG A 2 -3.06 -9.34 14.39
N ASP A 3 -2.43 -9.69 15.49
CA ASP A 3 -2.15 -11.10 15.82
C ASP A 3 -3.42 -11.87 16.25
N SER A 4 -4.50 -11.15 16.55
CA SER A 4 -5.82 -11.69 16.89
C SER A 4 -6.63 -12.12 15.66
N THR A 5 -6.17 -11.79 14.44
CA THR A 5 -6.91 -12.05 13.19
C THR A 5 -6.83 -13.49 12.71
N GLY A 6 -5.94 -14.32 13.29
CA GLY A 6 -5.69 -15.68 12.83
C GLY A 6 -5.00 -15.78 11.47
N LEU A 7 -4.63 -14.65 10.86
CA LEU A 7 -3.93 -14.61 9.58
C LEU A 7 -2.47 -15.02 9.73
N LYS A 8 -1.98 -15.84 8.80
CA LYS A 8 -0.57 -16.21 8.71
C LYS A 8 0.16 -15.22 7.83
N PHE A 9 1.19 -14.59 8.38
CA PHE A 9 2.06 -13.67 7.66
C PHE A 9 3.43 -14.32 7.40
N GLY A 10 4.18 -13.79 6.45
CA GLY A 10 5.57 -14.16 6.24
C GLY A 10 6.49 -13.74 7.39
N PRO A 11 7.81 -13.94 7.27
CA PRO A 11 8.78 -13.68 8.33
C PRO A 11 8.79 -12.24 8.85
N ASN A 12 8.36 -11.28 8.02
CA ASN A 12 8.20 -9.88 8.39
C ASN A 12 6.74 -9.44 8.18
N PRO A 13 5.86 -9.59 9.18
CA PRO A 13 4.46 -9.20 9.05
C PRO A 13 4.29 -7.69 8.86
N PRO A 14 3.30 -7.25 8.06
CA PRO A 14 3.10 -5.84 7.76
C PRO A 14 2.80 -5.04 9.04
N PRO A 15 3.54 -3.94 9.30
CA PRO A 15 3.22 -3.02 10.39
C PRO A 15 1.99 -2.17 10.06
N PHE A 16 1.49 -1.42 11.04
CA PHE A 16 0.34 -0.51 10.85
C PHE A 16 0.54 0.49 9.69
N HIS A 17 1.79 0.93 9.45
CA HIS A 17 2.14 1.85 8.37
C HIS A 17 1.81 1.31 6.97
N GLU A 18 1.72 -0.01 6.78
CA GLU A 18 1.38 -0.62 5.49
C GLU A 18 -0.06 -0.34 5.05
N ILE A 19 -0.96 0.10 5.95
CA ILE A 19 -2.29 0.60 5.57
C ILE A 19 -2.18 1.79 4.60
N ARG A 20 -1.17 2.64 4.79
CA ARG A 20 -0.90 3.78 3.91
C ARG A 20 -0.48 3.34 2.51
N SER A 21 0.34 2.30 2.43
CA SER A 21 0.79 1.64 1.19
C SER A 21 -0.34 0.88 0.48
N LEU A 22 -1.29 0.35 1.25
CA LEU A 22 -2.50 -0.23 0.68
C LEU A 22 -3.42 0.85 0.09
N ALA A 23 -3.66 1.93 0.85
CA ALA A 23 -4.52 3.02 0.41
C ALA A 23 -3.99 3.68 -0.87
N SER A 24 -2.68 3.93 -0.98
CA SER A 24 -2.07 4.51 -2.18
C SER A 24 -2.37 3.69 -3.43
N ARG A 25 -2.18 2.37 -3.40
CA ARG A 25 -2.43 1.47 -4.54
C ARG A 25 -3.90 1.43 -4.93
N LEU A 26 -4.80 1.38 -3.95
CA LEU A 26 -6.25 1.37 -4.21
C LEU A 26 -6.70 2.67 -4.87
N TYR A 27 -6.27 3.82 -4.32
CA TYR A 27 -6.65 5.13 -4.85
C TYR A 27 -5.96 5.48 -6.16
N GLU A 28 -4.75 4.98 -6.39
CA GLU A 28 -4.10 5.10 -7.69
C GLU A 28 -4.88 4.33 -8.76
N LYS A 29 -5.33 3.11 -8.46
CA LYS A 29 -6.17 2.34 -9.38
C LYS A 29 -7.55 2.98 -9.62
N GLU A 30 -8.16 3.60 -8.61
CA GLU A 30 -9.48 4.22 -8.72
C GLU A 30 -9.44 5.63 -9.34
N ARG A 31 -8.41 6.43 -9.04
CA ARG A 31 -8.40 7.89 -9.28
C ARG A 31 -7.08 8.43 -9.88
N GLY A 32 -6.11 7.56 -10.11
CA GLY A 32 -4.81 7.91 -10.68
C GLY A 32 -3.73 8.29 -9.66
N GLU A 33 -2.49 8.28 -10.11
CA GLU A 33 -1.29 8.51 -9.28
C GLU A 33 -1.26 9.91 -8.64
N GLU A 34 -1.71 10.95 -9.34
CA GLU A 34 -1.72 12.31 -8.81
C GLU A 34 -2.67 12.46 -7.61
N PHE A 35 -3.82 11.79 -7.66
CA PHE A 35 -4.75 11.75 -6.54
C PHE A 35 -4.12 11.04 -5.33
N ALA A 36 -3.50 9.88 -5.56
CA ALA A 36 -2.80 9.15 -4.50
C ALA A 36 -1.65 9.99 -3.89
N GLN A 37 -0.87 10.68 -4.71
CA GLN A 37 0.21 11.57 -4.25
C GLN A 37 -0.32 12.69 -3.34
N ARG A 38 -1.40 13.37 -3.76
CA ARG A 38 -2.03 14.44 -2.97
C ARG A 38 -2.62 13.91 -1.67
N LEU A 39 -3.29 12.75 -1.72
CA LEU A 39 -3.84 12.08 -0.53
C LEU A 39 -2.74 11.74 0.49
N LEU A 40 -1.58 11.29 0.01
CA LEU A 40 -0.41 11.00 0.83
C LEU A 40 0.38 12.26 1.21
N GLY A 41 0.02 13.45 0.72
CA GLY A 41 0.76 14.68 0.99
C GLY A 41 2.24 14.62 0.57
N HIS A 42 2.58 13.80 -0.44
CA HIS A 42 3.95 13.68 -0.91
C HIS A 42 4.29 14.80 -1.90
N LYS A 43 5.31 15.61 -1.59
CA LYS A 43 5.79 16.65 -2.51
C LYS A 43 6.40 16.07 -3.79
N ASN A 44 7.05 14.91 -3.70
CA ASN A 44 7.76 14.27 -4.81
C ASN A 44 7.09 12.95 -5.21
N LEU A 45 6.89 12.75 -6.51
CA LEU A 45 6.34 11.51 -7.08
C LEU A 45 7.16 10.27 -6.72
N THR A 46 8.48 10.40 -6.63
CA THR A 46 9.39 9.30 -6.25
C THR A 46 9.05 8.68 -4.90
N MET A 47 8.48 9.46 -3.96
CA MET A 47 8.03 8.90 -2.69
C MET A 47 6.71 8.15 -2.84
N THR A 48 5.78 8.65 -3.65
CA THR A 48 4.53 7.94 -3.97
C THR A 48 4.78 6.59 -4.62
N GLN A 49 5.72 6.51 -5.58
CA GLN A 49 6.09 5.26 -6.24
C GLN A 49 6.53 4.16 -5.25
N LYS A 50 7.22 4.50 -4.15
CA LYS A 50 7.59 3.53 -3.11
C LYS A 50 6.40 2.91 -2.36
N TYR A 51 5.26 3.61 -2.34
CA TYR A 51 4.00 3.13 -1.76
C TYR A 51 3.10 2.48 -2.83
N LEU A 52 3.39 2.67 -4.12
CA LEU A 52 2.69 1.97 -5.20
C LEU A 52 3.30 0.58 -5.45
N ASP A 53 4.59 0.41 -5.15
CA ASP A 53 5.26 -0.88 -5.24
C ASP A 53 4.70 -1.88 -4.21
N ALA A 54 4.07 -2.94 -4.72
CA ALA A 54 3.52 -4.03 -3.90
C ALA A 54 4.60 -5.00 -3.40
N ARG A 55 5.87 -4.87 -3.81
CA ARG A 55 7.02 -5.66 -3.35
C ARG A 55 6.77 -7.17 -3.44
N GLY A 56 6.10 -7.60 -4.51
CA GLY A 56 5.75 -9.00 -4.75
C GLY A 56 4.54 -9.52 -3.96
N ALA A 57 3.84 -8.68 -3.20
CA ALA A 57 2.59 -9.01 -2.52
C ALA A 57 1.33 -8.67 -3.36
N GLU A 58 1.47 -8.69 -4.69
CA GLU A 58 0.39 -8.47 -5.65
C GLU A 58 -0.70 -9.54 -5.47
N TYR A 59 -1.97 -9.12 -5.42
CA TYR A 59 -3.10 -10.04 -5.53
C TYR A 59 -3.46 -10.18 -7.01
N VAL A 60 -3.00 -11.27 -7.64
CA VAL A 60 -3.43 -11.62 -9.00
C VAL A 60 -4.82 -12.24 -8.90
N MET A 61 -5.84 -11.50 -9.34
CA MET A 61 -7.16 -12.07 -9.59
C MET A 61 -7.03 -12.96 -10.83
N VAL A 62 -7.00 -14.29 -10.63
CA VAL A 62 -7.17 -15.29 -11.69
C VAL A 62 -8.65 -15.61 -11.85
#